data_AF-A0A9P6SDH6-F1
#
_entry.id   AF-A0A9P6SDH6-F1
#
_cell.length_a   1.000
_cell.length_b   1.000
_cell.length_c   1.000
_cell.angle_alpha   90.00
_cell.angle_beta   90.00
_cell.angle_gamma   90.00
#
_symmetry.space_group_name_H-M   'P 1'
#
loop_
_entity.id
_entity.type
_entity.pdbx_description
1 polymer ?
#
loop_
_entity_poly.entity_id
_entity_poly.type
_entity_poly.pdbx_seq_one_letter_code
_entity_poly.pdbx_strand_id
1 'polypeptide(L)'
;MVKAFSFALLSLATAVSVVAAIDPIGQFKRLGACPDLGCVFPPDNAEFVAGAHFDVRVEIHAEDDAKPNSNYKLTIEKLRGNQKHNTHGSKPKVVDFSKWSKVKPSAQEAWDFSYTKDAAAFWKFKDGDNSARTPVHVASTAWRQVQIKEPGTYKVVLTYNNGKKAEAVWTVNPVSKRKAKNVILFIGDGMSTAMITAARLISKPHTSGKYTKHMNMDQFPVLGHVMTQSLDSLITDSANSASAYNTGHKSSAGALGVYPDSSASAFDDPRQELIAELLRRRNKKNGGKGGVGIVSTAEVQDATPAAVYSHTRNRDEKSTIVDQMIHGANPVVADVILGGGGKYFHSKAGGKSLNGTDYYAAYSKERGYKVVHDRDALL
;
A
#
# COMPACT_ATOMS: atom_id res chain seq x y z
N MET A 1 11.91 69.67 5.82
CA MET A 1 11.34 69.18 4.54
C MET A 1 11.15 67.67 4.70
N VAL A 2 9.99 67.02 4.66
CA VAL A 2 8.62 67.37 4.29
C VAL A 2 7.66 66.52 5.16
N LYS A 3 6.51 67.13 5.47
CA LYS A 3 5.27 66.65 6.08
C LYS A 3 4.83 65.20 5.81
N ALA A 4 4.16 64.66 6.83
CA ALA A 4 3.22 63.56 6.81
C ALA A 4 2.12 63.72 5.76
N PHE A 5 1.64 62.61 5.18
CA PHE A 5 0.32 62.51 4.59
C PHE A 5 -0.33 61.14 4.82
N SER A 6 -1.64 61.23 5.03
CA SER A 6 -2.56 60.27 5.61
C SER A 6 -3.03 59.19 4.62
N PHE A 7 -3.50 58.09 5.20
CA PHE A 7 -4.33 57.05 4.58
C PHE A 7 -5.51 57.65 3.79
N ALA A 8 -5.75 57.10 2.59
CA ALA A 8 -7.06 57.05 1.96
C ALA A 8 -7.20 55.72 1.20
N LEU A 9 -8.21 54.95 1.60
CA LEU A 9 -8.68 53.73 0.97
C LEU A 9 -8.91 53.96 -0.53
N LEU A 10 -8.32 53.12 -1.38
CA LEU A 10 -8.77 52.94 -2.75
C LEU A 10 -9.58 51.64 -2.81
N SER A 11 -10.86 51.79 -3.13
CA SER A 11 -11.77 50.70 -3.47
C SER A 11 -11.21 49.93 -4.66
N LEU A 12 -11.00 48.62 -4.50
CA LEU A 12 -10.88 47.74 -5.65
C LEU A 12 -12.19 46.96 -5.82
N ALA A 13 -12.78 47.20 -6.97
CA ALA A 13 -14.00 46.62 -7.46
C ALA A 13 -13.94 45.08 -7.48
N THR A 14 -15.08 44.50 -7.12
CA THR A 14 -15.51 43.15 -7.39
C THR A 14 -15.26 42.75 -8.86
N ALA A 15 -14.37 41.78 -9.06
CA ALA A 15 -14.42 40.88 -10.20
C ALA A 15 -14.54 39.45 -9.63
N VAL A 16 -15.78 39.01 -9.39
CA VAL A 16 -16.08 37.61 -9.14
C VAL A 16 -15.81 36.87 -10.45
N SER A 17 -14.57 36.43 -10.61
CA SER A 17 -14.24 35.43 -11.61
C SER A 17 -14.74 34.10 -11.06
N VAL A 18 -15.90 33.65 -11.55
CA VAL A 18 -16.32 32.26 -11.40
C VAL A 18 -15.35 31.43 -12.24
N VAL A 19 -14.19 31.15 -11.65
CA VAL A 19 -13.39 30.00 -12.06
C VAL A 19 -14.21 28.82 -11.56
N ALA A 20 -14.97 28.18 -12.44
CA ALA A 20 -15.32 26.79 -12.22
C ALA A 20 -13.97 26.10 -11.96
N ALA A 21 -13.72 25.72 -10.71
CA ALA A 21 -12.53 25.01 -10.32
C ALA A 21 -12.63 23.62 -10.93
N ILE A 22 -12.27 23.52 -12.21
CA ILE A 22 -11.90 22.26 -12.83
C ILE A 22 -10.71 21.81 -12.00
N ASP A 23 -10.85 20.81 -11.12
CA ASP A 23 -9.74 20.26 -10.33
C ASP A 23 -8.76 19.59 -11.30
N PRO A 24 -7.69 20.28 -11.75
CA PRO A 24 -6.80 19.75 -12.76
C PRO A 24 -5.79 18.79 -12.11
N ILE A 25 -5.78 18.69 -10.78
CA ILE A 25 -4.72 18.07 -9.98
C ILE A 25 -5.31 16.96 -9.10
N GLY A 26 -6.50 16.41 -9.36
CA GLY A 26 -7.01 15.24 -8.64
C GLY A 26 -6.80 15.30 -7.12
N GLN A 27 -6.98 16.49 -6.53
CA GLN A 27 -6.78 16.73 -5.10
C GLN A 27 -7.97 16.17 -4.31
N PHE A 28 -9.14 16.07 -4.95
CA PHE A 28 -10.38 15.57 -4.37
C PHE A 28 -10.78 14.23 -5.01
N LYS A 29 -9.83 13.30 -5.08
CA LYS A 29 -10.09 11.91 -5.55
C LYS A 29 -11.00 11.18 -4.56
N ARG A 30 -11.94 10.42 -5.11
CA ARG A 30 -12.80 9.50 -4.34
C ARG A 30 -11.95 8.46 -3.59
N LEU A 31 -11.06 7.79 -4.31
CA LEU A 31 -10.07 6.85 -3.78
C LEU A 31 -8.82 6.85 -4.66
N GLY A 32 -7.66 6.56 -4.07
CA GLY A 32 -6.38 6.50 -4.80
C GLY A 32 -6.36 5.47 -5.94
N ALA A 33 -6.83 4.26 -5.66
CA ALA A 33 -6.86 3.14 -6.60
C ALA A 33 -8.19 3.00 -7.38
N CYS A 34 -9.19 3.84 -7.09
CA CYS A 34 -10.49 3.84 -7.75
C CYS A 34 -10.95 5.28 -8.09
N PRO A 35 -10.39 5.87 -9.17
CA PRO A 35 -10.64 7.27 -9.51
C PRO A 35 -11.96 7.51 -10.27
N ASP A 36 -12.62 6.48 -10.78
CA ASP A 36 -13.85 6.56 -11.58
C ASP A 36 -14.96 5.66 -10.98
N LEU A 37 -16.16 5.68 -11.56
CA LEU A 37 -17.34 4.92 -11.12
C LEU A 37 -17.18 3.39 -11.21
N GLY A 38 -16.12 2.90 -11.84
CA GLY A 38 -15.80 1.48 -11.89
C GLY A 38 -14.30 1.30 -11.84
N CYS A 39 -13.84 0.34 -11.03
CA CYS A 39 -12.42 0.11 -10.85
C CYS A 39 -12.10 -1.36 -10.62
N VAL A 40 -10.85 -1.70 -10.94
CA VAL A 40 -10.26 -3.01 -10.74
C VAL A 40 -9.04 -2.84 -9.85
N PHE A 41 -8.98 -3.64 -8.81
CA PHE A 41 -7.82 -3.82 -7.95
C PHE A 41 -7.18 -5.16 -8.31
N PRO A 42 -5.85 -5.26 -8.45
CA PRO A 42 -4.86 -4.18 -8.48
C PRO A 42 -5.12 -3.16 -9.59
N PRO A 43 -4.78 -1.86 -9.37
CA PRO A 43 -5.02 -0.80 -10.34
C PRO A 43 -4.15 -0.97 -11.59
N ASP A 44 -4.39 -0.10 -12.58
CA ASP A 44 -3.59 -0.03 -13.80
C ASP A 44 -2.09 0.16 -13.50
N ASN A 45 -1.23 -0.38 -14.37
CA ASN A 45 0.22 -0.41 -14.22
C ASN A 45 0.75 -1.17 -12.98
N ALA A 46 -0.06 -2.05 -12.38
CA ALA A 46 0.43 -2.97 -11.35
C ALA A 46 1.46 -3.96 -11.92
N GLU A 47 2.55 -4.15 -11.19
CA GLU A 47 3.61 -5.09 -11.53
C GLU A 47 3.64 -6.24 -10.52
N PHE A 48 3.89 -7.45 -11.02
CA PHE A 48 3.89 -8.66 -10.22
C PHE A 48 5.14 -9.47 -10.50
N VAL A 49 5.56 -10.28 -9.54
CA VAL A 49 6.48 -11.40 -9.79
C VAL A 49 5.66 -12.64 -10.17
N ALA A 50 6.08 -13.36 -11.21
CA ALA A 50 5.41 -14.58 -11.63
C ALA A 50 5.24 -15.59 -10.47
N GLY A 51 3.98 -15.96 -10.20
CA GLY A 51 3.59 -16.87 -9.13
C GLY A 51 3.44 -16.24 -7.73
N ALA A 52 3.54 -14.91 -7.62
CA ALA A 52 3.10 -14.16 -6.45
C ALA A 52 1.57 -14.28 -6.29
N HIS A 53 1.12 -14.24 -5.05
CA HIS A 53 -0.29 -14.22 -4.67
C HIS A 53 -0.76 -12.77 -4.52
N PHE A 54 -2.00 -12.51 -4.88
CA PHE A 54 -2.65 -11.22 -4.66
C PHE A 54 -4.17 -11.39 -4.72
N ASP A 55 -4.89 -10.43 -4.17
CA ASP A 55 -6.33 -10.38 -4.32
C ASP A 55 -6.71 -9.48 -5.49
N VAL A 56 -7.77 -9.85 -6.18
CA VAL A 56 -8.45 -9.01 -7.16
C VAL A 56 -9.78 -8.58 -6.58
N ARG A 57 -10.15 -7.32 -6.71
CA ARG A 57 -11.49 -6.82 -6.36
C ARG A 57 -11.96 -5.89 -7.46
N VAL A 58 -13.26 -5.86 -7.67
CA VAL A 58 -13.90 -4.83 -8.50
C VAL A 58 -14.85 -4.05 -7.63
N GLU A 59 -14.92 -2.75 -7.84
CA GLU A 59 -15.98 -1.93 -7.27
C GLU A 59 -16.69 -1.19 -8.40
N ILE A 60 -18.01 -1.17 -8.31
CA ILE A 60 -18.89 -0.39 -9.17
C ILE A 60 -19.63 0.57 -8.27
N HIS A 61 -19.46 1.84 -8.55
CA HIS A 61 -20.00 2.92 -7.76
C HIS A 61 -21.14 3.59 -8.51
N ALA A 62 -22.13 4.06 -7.76
CA ALA A 62 -23.19 4.94 -8.22
C ALA A 62 -23.34 6.10 -7.22
N GLU A 63 -23.40 7.32 -7.73
CA GLU A 63 -23.54 8.51 -6.89
C GLU A 63 -25.01 8.87 -6.66
N ASP A 64 -25.26 9.60 -5.58
CA ASP A 64 -26.55 10.22 -5.31
C ASP A 64 -27.65 9.14 -5.31
N ASP A 65 -28.78 9.36 -5.98
CA ASP A 65 -29.90 8.40 -5.98
C ASP A 65 -29.69 7.18 -6.92
N ALA A 66 -28.55 7.09 -7.61
CA ALA A 66 -28.28 6.02 -8.55
C ALA A 66 -27.89 4.70 -7.85
N LYS A 67 -28.25 3.57 -8.46
CA LYS A 67 -27.89 2.23 -7.95
C LYS A 67 -26.77 1.61 -8.77
N PRO A 68 -25.75 0.99 -8.14
CA PRO A 68 -24.68 0.33 -8.87
C PRO A 68 -25.23 -0.91 -9.57
N ASN A 69 -24.87 -1.11 -10.84
CA ASN A 69 -25.30 -2.29 -11.57
C ASN A 69 -24.46 -3.51 -11.15
N SER A 70 -25.10 -4.49 -10.53
CA SER A 70 -24.50 -5.77 -10.15
C SER A 70 -24.22 -6.69 -11.33
N ASN A 71 -24.84 -6.45 -12.49
CA ASN A 71 -24.60 -7.20 -13.71
C ASN A 71 -23.40 -6.63 -14.46
N TYR A 72 -22.21 -7.06 -14.07
CA TYR A 72 -20.95 -6.71 -14.72
C TYR A 72 -20.23 -7.95 -15.24
N LYS A 73 -19.21 -7.72 -16.06
CA LYS A 73 -18.34 -8.77 -16.60
C LYS A 73 -16.88 -8.40 -16.40
N LEU A 74 -16.12 -9.29 -15.77
CA LEU A 74 -14.67 -9.17 -15.65
C LEU A 74 -13.99 -10.13 -16.63
N THR A 75 -13.14 -9.60 -17.48
CA THR A 75 -12.38 -10.38 -18.47
C THR A 75 -10.90 -10.12 -18.36
N ILE A 76 -10.11 -11.09 -18.81
CA ILE A 76 -8.67 -11.00 -18.89
C ILE A 76 -8.18 -11.54 -20.23
N GLU A 77 -7.17 -10.89 -20.78
CA GLU A 77 -6.41 -11.36 -21.93
C GLU A 77 -4.91 -11.19 -21.69
N LYS A 78 -4.13 -12.16 -22.15
CA LYS A 78 -2.68 -12.00 -22.24
C LYS A 78 -2.35 -11.27 -23.54
N LEU A 79 -1.78 -10.07 -23.42
CA LEU A 79 -1.35 -9.30 -24.58
C LEU A 79 -0.17 -10.00 -25.25
N ARG A 80 -0.14 -9.97 -26.58
CA ARG A 80 1.06 -10.34 -27.33
C ARG A 80 2.09 -9.25 -27.08
N GLY A 81 3.31 -9.63 -26.68
CA GLY A 81 4.42 -8.66 -26.56
C GLY A 81 4.64 -7.91 -27.88
N ASN A 82 5.45 -6.85 -27.86
CA ASN A 82 5.90 -6.09 -29.04
C ASN A 82 6.63 -7.00 -30.06
N GLN A 83 5.92 -7.91 -30.72
CA GLN A 83 6.39 -8.64 -31.87
C GLN A 83 6.07 -7.79 -33.09
N LYS A 84 7.04 -6.94 -33.46
CA LYS A 84 7.23 -6.51 -34.84
C LYS A 84 7.59 -7.73 -35.68
N HIS A 85 6.69 -8.70 -35.87
CA HIS A 85 6.75 -9.63 -36.99
C HIS A 85 5.37 -10.19 -37.27
N ASN A 86 4.91 -9.82 -38.47
CA ASN A 86 3.73 -10.28 -39.15
C ASN A 86 3.67 -11.83 -39.13
N THR A 87 2.79 -12.42 -38.32
CA THR A 87 2.33 -13.80 -38.52
C THR A 87 0.83 -13.85 -38.26
N HIS A 88 0.10 -14.49 -39.19
CA HIS A 88 -1.33 -14.76 -39.14
C HIS A 88 -1.68 -15.71 -37.97
N GLY A 89 -1.53 -15.24 -36.74
CA GLY A 89 -1.90 -15.95 -35.52
C GLY A 89 -3.23 -15.44 -34.96
N SER A 90 -4.15 -16.34 -34.64
CA SER A 90 -5.45 -16.14 -33.98
C SER A 90 -5.51 -14.97 -32.98
N LYS A 91 -6.56 -14.13 -33.00
CA LYS A 91 -6.71 -12.98 -32.08
C LYS A 91 -6.44 -13.37 -30.60
N PRO A 92 -5.87 -12.49 -29.76
CA PRO A 92 -5.74 -12.72 -28.33
C PRO A 92 -7.08 -13.18 -27.75
N LYS A 93 -7.06 -14.27 -26.97
CA LYS A 93 -8.28 -14.88 -26.45
C LYS A 93 -8.69 -14.14 -25.18
N VAL A 94 -9.74 -13.32 -25.30
CA VAL A 94 -10.43 -12.73 -24.14
C VAL A 94 -11.20 -13.83 -23.41
N VAL A 95 -10.93 -13.99 -22.11
CA VAL A 95 -11.56 -15.03 -21.27
C VAL A 95 -12.24 -14.36 -20.07
N ASP A 96 -13.33 -14.96 -19.60
CA ASP A 96 -13.91 -14.64 -18.29
C ASP A 96 -12.87 -14.82 -17.17
N PHE A 97 -12.79 -13.86 -16.26
CA PHE A 97 -11.75 -13.84 -15.23
C PHE A 97 -11.83 -15.03 -14.29
N SER A 98 -13.02 -15.41 -13.82
CA SER A 98 -13.20 -16.54 -12.90
C SER A 98 -12.82 -17.86 -13.56
N LYS A 99 -13.19 -18.04 -14.83
CA LYS A 99 -12.79 -19.23 -15.62
C LYS A 99 -11.29 -19.29 -15.83
N TRP A 100 -10.64 -18.16 -16.08
CA TRP A 100 -9.20 -18.08 -16.29
C TRP A 100 -8.40 -18.31 -15.00
N SER A 101 -8.75 -17.61 -13.92
CA SER A 101 -8.04 -17.67 -12.63
C SER A 101 -8.26 -19.00 -11.91
N LYS A 102 -9.40 -19.66 -12.19
CA LYS A 102 -9.90 -20.83 -11.44
C LYS A 102 -10.14 -20.53 -9.96
N VAL A 103 -10.29 -19.25 -9.62
CA VAL A 103 -10.65 -18.77 -8.29
C VAL A 103 -12.14 -18.44 -8.31
N LYS A 104 -12.88 -18.95 -7.33
CA LYS A 104 -14.30 -18.62 -7.17
C LYS A 104 -14.41 -17.20 -6.60
N PRO A 105 -15.25 -16.33 -7.18
CA PRO A 105 -15.53 -15.03 -6.58
C PRO A 105 -16.17 -15.19 -5.20
N SER A 106 -15.94 -14.21 -4.32
CA SER A 106 -16.70 -14.03 -3.09
C SER A 106 -18.19 -13.81 -3.39
N ALA A 107 -19.02 -13.91 -2.35
CA ALA A 107 -20.36 -13.36 -2.46
C ALA A 107 -20.27 -11.88 -2.84
N GLN A 108 -21.24 -11.41 -3.63
CA GLN A 108 -21.30 -9.99 -3.95
C GLN A 108 -21.63 -9.21 -2.68
N GLU A 109 -20.91 -8.11 -2.50
CA GLU A 109 -21.02 -7.22 -1.35
C GLU A 109 -21.59 -5.88 -1.81
N ALA A 110 -22.24 -5.19 -0.88
CA ALA A 110 -22.72 -3.83 -1.09
C ALA A 110 -22.55 -3.00 0.18
N TRP A 111 -22.18 -1.74 0.01
CA TRP A 111 -22.04 -0.78 1.09
C TRP A 111 -22.12 0.65 0.53
N ASP A 112 -22.22 1.60 1.45
CA ASP A 112 -22.29 3.01 1.14
C ASP A 112 -21.10 3.75 1.76
N PHE A 113 -20.63 4.77 1.06
CA PHE A 113 -19.70 5.76 1.62
C PHE A 113 -20.01 7.14 1.04
N SER A 114 -19.23 8.15 1.40
CA SER A 114 -19.38 9.47 0.80
C SER A 114 -18.05 10.20 0.69
N TYR A 115 -17.97 11.14 -0.23
CA TYR A 115 -16.76 11.95 -0.49
C TYR A 115 -17.13 13.36 -0.93
N THR A 116 -16.14 14.24 -1.05
CA THR A 116 -16.32 15.62 -1.54
C THR A 116 -15.79 15.68 -2.96
N LYS A 117 -16.63 16.05 -3.94
CA LYS A 117 -16.29 16.05 -5.38
C LYS A 117 -15.24 17.10 -5.75
N ASP A 118 -15.17 18.19 -4.99
CA ASP A 118 -14.31 19.32 -5.27
C ASP A 118 -13.92 20.10 -3.99
N ALA A 119 -13.05 21.08 -4.17
CA ALA A 119 -12.57 21.94 -3.09
C ALA A 119 -13.70 22.71 -2.38
N ALA A 120 -14.70 23.19 -3.11
CA ALA A 120 -15.79 23.98 -2.54
C ALA A 120 -16.66 23.09 -1.64
N ALA A 121 -17.00 21.89 -2.09
CA ALA A 121 -17.68 20.87 -1.32
C ALA A 121 -16.86 20.46 -0.08
N PHE A 122 -15.54 20.31 -0.23
CA PHE A 122 -14.66 20.00 0.89
C PHE A 122 -14.68 21.07 1.97
N TRP A 123 -14.52 22.34 1.61
CA TRP A 123 -14.50 23.42 2.59
C TRP A 123 -15.86 23.63 3.25
N LYS A 124 -16.96 23.52 2.50
CA LYS A 124 -18.31 23.50 3.09
C LYS A 124 -18.48 22.40 4.13
N PHE A 125 -18.02 21.18 3.81
CA PHE A 125 -18.04 20.07 4.77
C PHE A 125 -17.18 20.36 6.01
N LYS A 126 -16.00 20.97 5.84
CA LYS A 126 -15.15 21.38 6.97
C LYS A 126 -15.78 22.47 7.83
N ASP A 127 -16.62 23.33 7.25
CA ASP A 127 -17.39 24.36 7.94
C ASP A 127 -18.69 23.82 8.57
N GLY A 128 -18.93 22.50 8.49
CA GLY A 128 -20.04 21.81 9.16
C GLY A 128 -21.23 21.46 8.25
N ASP A 129 -21.17 21.76 6.95
CA ASP A 129 -22.21 21.39 6.00
C ASP A 129 -22.05 19.94 5.51
N ASN A 130 -22.69 19.01 6.21
CA ASN A 130 -22.69 17.60 5.85
C ASN A 130 -23.35 17.31 4.48
N SER A 131 -24.22 18.21 3.97
CA SER A 131 -24.87 18.03 2.67
C SER A 131 -23.92 18.24 1.49
N ALA A 132 -22.75 18.85 1.73
CA ALA A 132 -21.71 19.01 0.74
C ALA A 132 -21.02 17.69 0.34
N ARG A 133 -21.27 16.60 1.07
CA ARG A 133 -20.76 15.27 0.72
C ARG A 133 -21.69 14.56 -0.25
N THR A 134 -21.09 13.90 -1.24
CA THR A 134 -21.79 13.07 -2.20
C THR A 134 -21.88 11.64 -1.68
N PRO A 135 -23.08 11.08 -1.50
CA PRO A 135 -23.26 9.67 -1.19
C PRO A 135 -22.91 8.80 -2.39
N VAL A 136 -22.30 7.65 -2.12
CA VAL A 136 -21.85 6.68 -3.11
C VAL A 136 -22.27 5.29 -2.67
N HIS A 137 -23.02 4.62 -3.52
CA HIS A 137 -23.46 3.24 -3.37
C HIS A 137 -22.52 2.32 -4.13
N VAL A 138 -22.06 1.24 -3.49
CA VAL A 138 -21.05 0.33 -4.03
C VAL A 138 -21.61 -1.07 -4.20
N ALA A 139 -21.33 -1.68 -5.35
CA ALA A 139 -21.40 -3.13 -5.55
C ALA A 139 -19.98 -3.66 -5.78
N SER A 140 -19.59 -4.69 -5.04
CA SER A 140 -18.22 -5.21 -5.06
C SER A 140 -18.17 -6.73 -5.07
N THR A 141 -17.07 -7.27 -5.58
CA THR A 141 -16.76 -8.70 -5.54
C THR A 141 -15.25 -8.89 -5.58
N ALA A 142 -14.76 -9.85 -4.79
CA ALA A 142 -13.35 -10.17 -4.69
C ALA A 142 -13.02 -11.60 -5.15
N TRP A 143 -11.82 -11.78 -5.66
CA TRP A 143 -11.16 -13.06 -5.91
C TRP A 143 -9.88 -13.08 -5.09
N ARG A 144 -9.85 -13.93 -4.06
CA ARG A 144 -8.74 -13.97 -3.12
C ARG A 144 -7.66 -14.96 -3.58
N GLN A 145 -6.39 -14.65 -3.31
CA GLN A 145 -5.24 -15.55 -3.58
C GLN A 145 -5.09 -15.94 -5.06
N VAL A 146 -5.32 -15.00 -5.97
CA VAL A 146 -5.06 -15.15 -7.41
C VAL A 146 -3.55 -15.23 -7.65
N GLN A 147 -3.13 -15.95 -8.71
CA GLN A 147 -1.73 -16.01 -9.12
C GLN A 147 -1.62 -16.00 -10.65
N ILE A 148 -0.60 -15.30 -11.17
CA ILE A 148 -0.23 -15.35 -12.59
C ILE A 148 1.14 -16.01 -12.71
N LYS A 149 1.18 -17.22 -13.28
CA LYS A 149 2.43 -18.01 -13.36
C LYS A 149 3.28 -17.70 -14.57
N GLU A 150 2.64 -17.29 -15.65
CA GLU A 150 3.33 -16.99 -16.89
C GLU A 150 3.70 -15.51 -16.92
N PRO A 151 4.97 -15.17 -17.19
CA PRO A 151 5.35 -13.80 -17.45
C PRO A 151 4.65 -13.24 -18.69
N GLY A 152 4.47 -11.91 -18.70
CA GLY A 152 3.87 -11.18 -19.79
C GLY A 152 2.98 -10.04 -19.32
N THR A 153 2.35 -9.36 -20.28
CA THR A 153 1.42 -8.27 -20.02
C THR A 153 -0.01 -8.80 -20.12
N TYR A 154 -0.85 -8.46 -19.16
CA TYR A 154 -2.23 -8.90 -19.05
C TYR A 154 -3.13 -7.69 -19.01
N LYS A 155 -4.13 -7.65 -19.89
CA LYS A 155 -5.17 -6.62 -19.85
C LYS A 155 -6.40 -7.21 -19.17
N VAL A 156 -6.86 -6.52 -18.14
CA VAL A 156 -8.07 -6.84 -17.37
C VAL A 156 -9.11 -5.77 -17.65
N VAL A 157 -10.32 -6.18 -18.01
CA VAL A 157 -11.40 -5.28 -18.39
C VAL A 157 -12.64 -5.62 -17.59
N LEU A 158 -13.07 -4.66 -16.76
CA LEU A 158 -14.38 -4.63 -16.13
C LEU A 158 -15.34 -3.92 -17.07
N THR A 159 -16.37 -4.61 -17.55
CA THR A 159 -17.49 -4.01 -18.28
C THR A 159 -18.70 -3.92 -17.34
N TYR A 160 -19.23 -2.71 -17.14
CA TYR A 160 -20.27 -2.40 -16.16
C TYR A 160 -21.22 -1.33 -16.69
N ASN A 161 -22.31 -1.02 -15.95
CA ASN A 161 -23.25 0.08 -16.23
C ASN A 161 -23.58 0.27 -17.73
N ASN A 162 -24.12 -0.77 -18.37
CA ASN A 162 -24.54 -0.76 -19.77
C ASN A 162 -23.40 -0.49 -20.79
N GLY A 163 -22.21 -1.03 -20.54
CA GLY A 163 -21.11 -1.07 -21.50
C GLY A 163 -19.94 -0.13 -21.21
N LYS A 164 -19.99 0.63 -20.10
CA LYS A 164 -18.82 1.33 -19.56
C LYS A 164 -17.71 0.33 -19.26
N LYS A 165 -16.46 0.79 -19.38
CA LYS A 165 -15.28 -0.05 -19.17
C LYS A 165 -14.28 0.60 -18.25
N ALA A 166 -13.80 -0.16 -17.28
CA ALA A 166 -12.58 0.13 -16.54
C ALA A 166 -11.52 -0.90 -16.93
N GLU A 167 -10.32 -0.43 -17.26
CA GLU A 167 -9.23 -1.26 -17.75
C GLU A 167 -8.03 -1.15 -16.84
N ALA A 168 -7.34 -2.27 -16.60
CA ALA A 168 -6.06 -2.32 -15.92
C ALA A 168 -5.10 -3.21 -16.70
N VAL A 169 -3.90 -2.71 -16.95
CA VAL A 169 -2.80 -3.43 -17.58
C VAL A 169 -1.81 -3.83 -16.51
N TRP A 170 -1.62 -5.13 -16.37
CA TRP A 170 -0.76 -5.76 -15.39
C TRP A 170 0.48 -6.34 -16.06
N THR A 171 1.65 -6.10 -15.48
CA THR A 171 2.91 -6.67 -15.96
C THR A 171 3.41 -7.74 -15.00
N VAL A 172 3.57 -8.95 -15.51
CA VAL A 172 4.10 -10.09 -14.74
C VAL A 172 5.54 -10.33 -15.13
N ASN A 173 6.44 -9.97 -14.23
CA ASN A 173 7.87 -10.09 -14.38
C ASN A 173 8.34 -11.54 -14.14
N PRO A 174 9.28 -12.06 -14.95
CA PRO A 174 9.85 -13.38 -14.71
C PRO A 174 10.64 -13.41 -13.40
N VAL A 175 10.67 -14.58 -12.77
CA VAL A 175 11.53 -14.80 -11.59
C VAL A 175 13.00 -14.74 -12.03
N SER A 176 13.82 -13.96 -11.33
CA SER A 176 15.25 -13.84 -11.60
C SER A 176 15.96 -15.19 -11.47
N LYS A 177 16.94 -15.42 -12.36
CA LYS A 177 17.83 -16.59 -12.28
C LYS A 177 18.86 -16.49 -11.15
N ARG A 178 19.20 -15.26 -10.73
CA ARG A 178 20.14 -15.02 -9.62
C ARG A 178 19.43 -15.30 -8.30
N LYS A 179 20.06 -16.11 -7.45
CA LYS A 179 19.51 -16.53 -6.16
C LYS A 179 20.34 -15.90 -5.04
N ALA A 180 19.70 -15.10 -4.20
CA ALA A 180 20.24 -14.71 -2.92
C ALA A 180 19.79 -15.73 -1.87
N LYS A 181 20.72 -16.23 -1.06
CA LYS A 181 20.37 -17.09 0.09
C LYS A 181 19.75 -16.29 1.23
N ASN A 182 20.32 -15.11 1.49
CA ASN A 182 19.91 -14.20 2.55
C ASN A 182 19.70 -12.80 1.96
N VAL A 183 18.71 -12.09 2.48
CA VAL A 183 18.46 -10.68 2.16
C VAL A 183 18.42 -9.92 3.49
N ILE A 184 19.20 -8.86 3.58
CA ILE A 184 19.18 -7.93 4.72
C ILE A 184 18.85 -6.56 4.15
N LEU A 185 17.74 -5.98 4.59
CA LEU A 185 17.26 -4.68 4.16
C LEU A 185 17.38 -3.70 5.31
N PHE A 186 18.22 -2.69 5.14
CA PHE A 186 18.34 -1.57 6.08
C PHE A 186 17.47 -0.41 5.60
N ILE A 187 16.50 0.00 6.41
CA ILE A 187 15.65 1.16 6.14
C ILE A 187 16.04 2.28 7.09
N GLY A 188 16.58 3.36 6.55
CA GLY A 188 16.68 4.63 7.27
C GLY A 188 15.38 5.42 7.07
N ASP A 189 14.47 5.37 8.04
CA ASP A 189 13.18 6.08 7.94
C ASP A 189 13.41 7.60 7.85
N GLY A 190 12.82 8.23 6.83
CA GLY A 190 13.04 9.64 6.50
C GLY A 190 14.44 10.00 6.00
N MET A 191 15.33 9.04 5.73
CA MET A 191 16.74 9.29 5.41
C MET A 191 16.95 9.80 3.97
N SER A 192 16.82 11.11 3.79
CA SER A 192 17.12 11.78 2.51
C SER A 192 18.62 11.81 2.19
N THR A 193 18.97 12.09 0.93
CA THR A 193 20.37 12.26 0.48
C THR A 193 21.10 13.38 1.24
N ALA A 194 20.38 14.45 1.61
CA ALA A 194 20.90 15.52 2.44
C ALA A 194 21.24 15.02 3.86
N MET A 195 20.39 14.18 4.45
CA MET A 195 20.64 13.59 5.78
C MET A 195 21.81 12.61 5.76
N ILE A 196 21.99 11.83 4.69
CA ILE A 196 23.18 10.98 4.49
C ILE A 196 24.46 11.84 4.48
N THR A 197 24.43 12.97 3.77
CA THR A 197 25.57 13.90 3.70
C THR A 197 25.86 14.54 5.06
N ALA A 198 24.83 14.97 5.78
CA ALA A 198 24.97 15.49 7.14
C ALA A 198 25.53 14.43 8.11
N ALA A 199 25.04 13.19 8.04
CA ALA A 199 25.57 12.09 8.83
C ALA A 199 27.05 11.81 8.52
N ARG A 200 27.46 11.91 7.25
CA ARG A 200 28.87 11.79 6.86
C ARG A 200 29.73 12.91 7.45
N LEU A 201 29.22 14.14 7.45
CA LEU A 201 29.91 15.31 8.02
C LEU A 201 30.15 15.17 9.53
N ILE A 202 29.16 14.63 10.26
CA ILE A 202 29.25 14.48 11.73
C ILE A 202 30.07 13.24 12.11
N SER A 203 29.95 12.14 11.37
CA SER A 203 30.50 10.84 11.77
C SER A 203 31.91 10.54 11.25
N LYS A 204 32.43 11.31 10.27
CA LYS A 204 33.71 11.02 9.62
C LYS A 204 34.67 12.22 9.69
N PRO A 205 35.97 11.98 9.96
CA PRO A 205 36.96 13.05 9.97
C PRO A 205 37.13 13.62 8.55
N HIS A 206 37.30 14.93 8.49
CA HIS A 206 37.55 15.67 7.25
C HIS A 206 38.85 16.45 7.34
N THR A 207 39.60 16.50 6.24
CA THR A 207 40.85 17.26 6.12
C THR A 207 40.89 17.89 4.74
N SER A 208 41.24 19.18 4.66
CA SER A 208 41.31 19.93 3.39
C SER A 208 40.04 19.79 2.53
N GLY A 209 38.87 19.85 3.16
CA GLY A 209 37.57 19.75 2.47
C GLY A 209 37.18 18.36 1.97
N LYS A 210 37.93 17.30 2.32
CA LYS A 210 37.65 15.92 1.91
C LYS A 210 37.39 15.02 3.12
N TYR A 211 36.43 14.11 2.99
CA TYR A 211 36.25 13.03 3.95
C TYR A 211 37.45 12.07 3.87
N THR A 212 38.05 11.79 5.01
CA THR A 212 39.19 10.84 5.10
C THR A 212 38.71 9.39 5.20
N LYS A 213 37.44 9.17 5.55
CA LYS A 213 36.79 7.87 5.64
C LYS A 213 35.34 7.94 5.15
N HIS A 214 34.89 6.83 4.58
CA HIS A 214 33.51 6.63 4.13
C HIS A 214 32.62 6.03 5.25
N MET A 215 31.31 6.23 5.16
CA MET A 215 30.34 5.44 5.95
C MET A 215 30.23 4.03 5.37
N ASN A 216 29.77 3.06 6.15
CA ASN A 216 29.64 1.68 5.68
C ASN A 216 28.70 1.57 4.47
N MET A 217 27.62 2.37 4.43
CA MET A 217 26.72 2.42 3.28
C MET A 217 27.37 2.98 2.00
N ASP A 218 28.36 3.86 2.13
CA ASP A 218 29.07 4.44 0.97
C ASP A 218 29.95 3.40 0.26
N GLN A 219 30.22 2.26 0.90
CA GLN A 219 31.04 1.19 0.33
C GLN A 219 30.23 0.23 -0.57
N PHE A 220 28.91 0.41 -0.67
CA PHE A 220 28.10 -0.41 -1.55
C PHE A 220 28.49 -0.14 -3.02
N PRO A 221 28.70 -1.18 -3.84
CA PRO A 221 29.19 -1.02 -5.21
C PRO A 221 28.12 -0.51 -6.19
N VAL A 222 26.86 -0.48 -5.75
CA VAL A 222 25.70 -0.08 -6.56
C VAL A 222 24.90 0.95 -5.80
N LEU A 223 24.59 2.05 -6.48
CA LEU A 223 23.69 3.09 -6.03
C LEU A 223 22.54 3.21 -7.03
N GLY A 224 21.34 3.40 -6.52
CA GLY A 224 20.13 3.61 -7.33
C GLY A 224 19.25 4.69 -6.73
N HIS A 225 18.45 5.33 -7.57
CA HIS A 225 17.40 6.25 -7.16
C HIS A 225 16.05 5.54 -7.24
N VAL A 226 15.19 5.79 -6.26
CA VAL A 226 13.84 5.24 -6.17
C VAL A 226 12.84 6.39 -6.19
N MET A 227 11.78 6.25 -6.98
CA MET A 227 10.66 7.18 -7.01
C MET A 227 9.61 6.73 -5.98
N THR A 228 9.44 7.51 -4.91
CA THR A 228 8.76 7.09 -3.68
C THR A 228 7.28 7.45 -3.59
N GLN A 229 6.70 8.11 -4.59
CA GLN A 229 5.28 8.51 -4.59
C GLN A 229 4.34 7.32 -4.39
N SER A 230 3.21 7.54 -3.71
CA SER A 230 2.15 6.56 -3.47
C SER A 230 1.14 6.57 -4.63
N LEU A 231 0.03 5.82 -4.51
CA LEU A 231 -1.08 5.87 -5.47
C LEU A 231 -1.84 7.20 -5.44
N ASP A 232 -1.86 7.87 -4.29
CA ASP A 232 -2.69 9.04 -3.99
C ASP A 232 -1.92 10.27 -3.48
N SER A 233 -0.61 10.16 -3.28
CA SER A 233 0.24 11.23 -2.76
C SER A 233 1.61 11.26 -3.43
N LEU A 234 2.06 12.46 -3.78
CA LEU A 234 3.44 12.70 -4.22
C LEU A 234 4.44 12.56 -3.08
N ILE A 235 4.01 12.85 -1.85
CA ILE A 235 4.80 12.72 -0.62
C ILE A 235 4.28 11.51 0.14
N THR A 236 5.05 10.43 0.11
CA THR A 236 4.73 9.17 0.79
C THR A 236 4.79 9.31 2.31
N ASP A 237 4.09 8.43 3.01
CA ASP A 237 4.33 8.14 4.41
C ASP A 237 5.16 6.85 4.55
N SER A 238 5.53 6.47 5.79
CA SER A 238 6.30 5.26 6.06
C SER A 238 5.52 3.98 5.72
N ALA A 239 4.19 3.95 5.86
CA ALA A 239 3.39 2.75 5.64
C ALA A 239 3.38 2.34 4.16
N ASN A 240 3.01 3.27 3.27
CA ASN A 240 2.88 2.92 1.87
C ASN A 240 4.25 2.71 1.18
N SER A 241 5.30 3.37 1.67
CA SER A 241 6.67 3.16 1.18
C SER A 241 7.25 1.83 1.66
N ALA A 242 7.13 1.50 2.94
CA ALA A 242 7.57 0.21 3.47
C ALA A 242 6.77 -0.95 2.85
N SER A 243 5.47 -0.76 2.59
CA SER A 243 4.66 -1.72 1.82
C SER A 243 5.24 -1.96 0.45
N ALA A 244 5.55 -0.91 -0.32
CA ALA A 244 6.13 -1.06 -1.65
C ALA A 244 7.44 -1.84 -1.63
N TYR A 245 8.29 -1.66 -0.61
CA TYR A 245 9.51 -2.45 -0.44
C TYR A 245 9.26 -3.91 -0.07
N ASN A 246 8.17 -4.20 0.64
CA ASN A 246 7.83 -5.55 1.08
C ASN A 246 6.92 -6.31 0.11
N THR A 247 6.19 -5.64 -0.78
CA THR A 247 5.25 -6.29 -1.72
C THR A 247 5.67 -6.12 -3.17
N GLY A 248 6.48 -5.09 -3.46
CA GLY A 248 6.76 -4.64 -4.83
C GLY A 248 5.63 -3.81 -5.44
N HIS A 249 4.56 -3.53 -4.69
CA HIS A 249 3.36 -2.88 -5.18
C HIS A 249 3.18 -1.53 -4.48
N LYS A 250 2.96 -0.46 -5.25
CA LYS A 250 2.58 0.84 -4.65
C LYS A 250 1.21 0.74 -4.01
N SER A 251 1.05 1.44 -2.89
CA SER A 251 -0.21 1.56 -2.14
C SER A 251 -0.52 3.03 -1.83
N SER A 252 -1.62 3.26 -1.13
CA SER A 252 -2.08 4.58 -0.66
C SER A 252 -1.48 4.92 0.71
N ALA A 253 -1.35 6.20 1.03
CA ALA A 253 -0.77 6.65 2.30
C ALA A 253 -1.45 6.01 3.52
N GLY A 254 -0.66 5.57 4.50
CA GLY A 254 -1.17 4.89 5.70
C GLY A 254 -1.41 3.39 5.54
N ALA A 255 -1.36 2.85 4.31
CA ALA A 255 -1.66 1.44 4.06
C ALA A 255 -0.44 0.53 4.15
N LEU A 256 -0.68 -0.67 4.69
CA LEU A 256 0.22 -1.79 4.91
C LEU A 256 -0.28 -2.98 4.10
N GLY A 257 0.47 -3.41 3.08
CA GLY A 257 0.24 -4.70 2.39
C GLY A 257 -1.10 -4.86 1.66
N VAL A 258 -1.81 -3.78 1.34
CA VAL A 258 -3.13 -3.82 0.68
C VAL A 258 -3.25 -2.75 -0.39
N TYR A 259 -4.27 -2.87 -1.24
CA TYR A 259 -4.78 -1.75 -2.04
C TYR A 259 -6.04 -1.19 -1.37
N PRO A 260 -5.98 0.00 -0.74
CA PRO A 260 -7.14 0.55 -0.05
C PRO A 260 -8.33 0.75 -0.98
N ASP A 261 -9.48 0.27 -0.52
CA ASP A 261 -10.74 0.31 -1.25
C ASP A 261 -11.80 1.13 -0.48
N SER A 262 -13.07 1.08 -0.89
CA SER A 262 -14.14 1.88 -0.24
C SER A 262 -14.86 1.16 0.90
N SER A 263 -14.52 -0.09 1.19
CA SER A 263 -15.18 -0.89 2.23
C SER A 263 -15.09 -0.23 3.61
N ALA A 264 -16.00 -0.53 4.53
CA ALA A 264 -15.99 0.09 5.86
C ALA A 264 -14.83 -0.39 6.76
N SER A 265 -14.41 -1.65 6.62
CA SER A 265 -13.38 -2.27 7.47
C SER A 265 -11.97 -2.07 6.93
N ALA A 266 -11.05 -1.59 7.76
CA ALA A 266 -9.65 -1.39 7.38
C ALA A 266 -8.83 -2.67 7.12
N PHE A 267 -9.50 -3.84 7.11
CA PHE A 267 -8.89 -5.16 6.98
C PHE A 267 -9.51 -6.02 5.89
N ASP A 268 -10.49 -5.48 5.16
CA ASP A 268 -11.17 -6.19 4.06
C ASP A 268 -10.55 -5.86 2.69
N ASP A 269 -9.65 -4.88 2.62
CA ASP A 269 -9.02 -4.44 1.38
C ASP A 269 -8.33 -5.61 0.61
N PRO A 270 -8.23 -5.53 -0.73
CA PRO A 270 -7.45 -6.46 -1.55
C PRO A 270 -5.99 -6.53 -1.11
N ARG A 271 -5.53 -7.73 -0.73
CA ARG A 271 -4.18 -7.95 -0.21
C ARG A 271 -3.13 -8.08 -1.31
N GLN A 272 -1.95 -7.57 -0.99
CA GLN A 272 -0.71 -7.76 -1.73
C GLN A 272 0.13 -8.78 -0.97
N GLU A 273 0.63 -9.84 -1.60
CA GLU A 273 1.50 -10.79 -0.88
C GLU A 273 2.79 -10.10 -0.42
N LEU A 274 3.10 -10.24 0.86
CA LEU A 274 4.33 -9.74 1.45
C LEU A 274 5.51 -10.65 1.07
N ILE A 275 6.71 -10.10 0.95
CA ILE A 275 7.93 -10.86 0.66
C ILE A 275 8.18 -11.95 1.71
N ALA A 276 7.79 -11.69 2.97
CA ALA A 276 7.92 -12.65 4.04
C ALA A 276 6.88 -13.79 3.92
N GLU A 277 5.64 -13.50 3.50
CA GLU A 277 4.65 -14.53 3.16
C GLU A 277 5.12 -15.38 1.98
N LEU A 278 5.60 -14.74 0.92
CA LEU A 278 6.19 -15.39 -0.25
C LEU A 278 7.35 -16.31 0.17
N LEU A 279 8.25 -15.82 1.03
CA LEU A 279 9.37 -16.60 1.56
C LEU A 279 8.87 -17.83 2.33
N ARG A 280 7.92 -17.68 3.27
CA ARG A 280 7.35 -18.79 4.05
C ARG A 280 6.68 -19.81 3.14
N ARG A 281 5.87 -19.37 2.19
CA ARG A 281 5.19 -20.23 1.21
C ARG A 281 6.19 -21.02 0.34
N ARG A 282 7.23 -20.35 -0.15
CA ARG A 282 8.28 -20.97 -0.98
C ARG A 282 9.13 -21.95 -0.17
N ASN A 283 9.47 -21.62 1.07
CA ASN A 283 10.24 -22.48 1.96
C ASN A 283 9.47 -23.75 2.32
N LYS A 284 8.19 -23.62 2.72
CA LYS A 284 7.31 -24.77 2.98
C LYS A 284 7.26 -25.72 1.78
N LYS A 285 7.14 -25.19 0.57
CA LYS A 285 7.11 -26.00 -0.66
C LYS A 285 8.43 -26.73 -0.94
N ASN A 286 9.57 -26.14 -0.59
CA ASN A 286 10.90 -26.65 -0.93
C ASN A 286 11.59 -27.37 0.25
N GLY A 287 10.90 -27.60 1.37
CA GLY A 287 11.50 -28.15 2.60
C GLY A 287 12.54 -27.23 3.26
N GLY A 288 12.52 -25.93 2.94
CA GLY A 288 13.47 -24.94 3.44
C GLY A 288 13.11 -24.38 4.81
N LYS A 289 14.12 -23.94 5.57
CA LYS A 289 13.98 -23.32 6.92
C LYS A 289 14.37 -21.84 6.94
N GLY A 290 14.00 -21.07 5.91
CA GLY A 290 14.38 -19.65 5.86
C GLY A 290 13.65 -18.87 6.95
N GLY A 291 14.42 -18.11 7.72
CA GLY A 291 13.93 -17.28 8.82
C GLY A 291 13.52 -15.88 8.37
N VAL A 292 12.64 -15.25 9.16
CA VAL A 292 12.21 -13.86 9.02
C VAL A 292 12.60 -13.13 10.30
N GLY A 293 13.30 -12.01 10.18
CA GLY A 293 13.70 -11.17 11.31
C GLY A 293 13.24 -9.73 11.13
N ILE A 294 12.73 -9.14 12.19
CA ILE A 294 12.29 -7.75 12.26
C ILE A 294 13.07 -7.07 13.39
N VAL A 295 13.88 -6.08 13.05
CA VAL A 295 14.68 -5.31 14.00
C VAL A 295 14.46 -3.83 13.73
N SER A 296 14.02 -3.10 14.74
CA SER A 296 13.71 -1.68 14.64
C SER A 296 14.03 -0.94 15.93
N THR A 297 14.43 0.32 15.81
CA THR A 297 14.48 1.24 16.95
C THR A 297 13.11 1.82 17.29
N ALA A 298 12.14 1.69 16.38
CA ALA A 298 10.75 2.10 16.58
C ALA A 298 9.94 1.01 17.30
N GLU A 299 8.64 1.27 17.47
CA GLU A 299 7.71 0.23 17.92
C GLU A 299 7.56 -0.86 16.84
N VAL A 300 7.49 -2.14 17.21
CA VAL A 300 7.45 -3.26 16.23
C VAL A 300 6.18 -3.25 15.37
N GLN A 301 5.11 -2.67 15.89
CA GLN A 301 3.84 -2.42 15.18
C GLN A 301 3.75 -1.03 14.53
N ASP A 302 4.84 -0.27 14.47
CA ASP A 302 4.91 0.92 13.62
C ASP A 302 5.03 0.51 12.14
N ALA A 303 4.72 1.43 11.23
CA ALA A 303 4.54 1.15 9.80
C ALA A 303 5.68 0.36 9.15
N THR A 304 6.93 0.80 9.32
CA THR A 304 8.09 0.20 8.67
C THR A 304 8.31 -1.27 9.03
N PRO A 305 8.35 -1.66 10.32
CA PRO A 305 8.39 -3.07 10.70
C PRO A 305 7.07 -3.82 10.42
N ALA A 306 5.91 -3.16 10.58
CA ALA A 306 4.59 -3.75 10.35
C ALA A 306 4.39 -4.22 8.90
N ALA A 307 4.95 -3.51 7.92
CA ALA A 307 4.87 -3.87 6.50
C ALA A 307 5.44 -5.26 6.15
N VAL A 308 6.20 -5.88 7.05
CA VAL A 308 6.73 -7.25 6.88
C VAL A 308 5.66 -8.31 7.14
N TYR A 309 4.62 -8.01 7.92
CA TYR A 309 3.69 -9.02 8.43
C TYR A 309 2.21 -8.64 8.48
N SER A 310 1.83 -7.38 8.21
CA SER A 310 0.44 -6.93 8.34
C SER A 310 -0.20 -6.47 7.03
N HIS A 311 -1.53 -6.58 7.01
CA HIS A 311 -2.42 -6.10 5.97
C HIS A 311 -3.49 -5.20 6.59
N THR A 312 -3.44 -3.90 6.30
CA THR A 312 -4.47 -2.93 6.67
C THR A 312 -4.29 -1.65 5.91
N ARG A 313 -5.36 -0.95 5.53
CA ARG A 313 -5.24 0.41 5.00
C ARG A 313 -4.95 1.49 6.05
N ASN A 314 -4.97 1.13 7.34
CA ASN A 314 -4.78 2.07 8.43
C ASN A 314 -3.65 1.63 9.37
N ARG A 315 -2.46 2.23 9.23
CA ARG A 315 -1.29 1.99 10.08
C ARG A 315 -1.52 2.28 11.58
N ASP A 316 -2.55 3.04 11.93
CA ASP A 316 -2.83 3.39 13.33
C ASP A 316 -3.55 2.26 14.09
N GLU A 317 -3.96 1.19 13.40
CA GLU A 317 -4.55 -0.03 13.96
C GLU A 317 -3.54 -0.89 14.73
N LYS A 318 -2.66 -0.26 15.51
CA LYS A 318 -1.48 -0.88 16.16
C LYS A 318 -1.81 -2.13 16.97
N SER A 319 -2.91 -2.12 17.71
CA SER A 319 -3.36 -3.27 18.51
C SER A 319 -3.69 -4.48 17.63
N THR A 320 -4.42 -4.26 16.55
CA THR A 320 -4.78 -5.30 15.59
C THR A 320 -3.57 -5.72 14.74
N ILE A 321 -2.68 -4.79 14.42
CA ILE A 321 -1.42 -5.10 13.74
C ILE A 321 -0.61 -6.09 14.58
N VAL A 322 -0.43 -5.87 15.89
CA VAL A 322 0.26 -6.85 16.77
C VAL A 322 -0.39 -8.23 16.68
N ASP A 323 -1.72 -8.30 16.69
CA ASP A 323 -2.47 -9.55 16.59
C ASP A 323 -2.21 -10.30 15.27
N GLN A 324 -2.16 -9.57 14.15
CA GLN A 324 -1.97 -10.18 12.82
C GLN A 324 -0.67 -10.98 12.70
N MET A 325 0.36 -10.64 13.47
CA MET A 325 1.62 -11.37 13.42
C MET A 325 1.48 -12.84 13.88
N ILE A 326 0.51 -13.14 14.77
CA ILE A 326 0.25 -14.51 15.27
C ILE A 326 -1.05 -15.08 14.68
N HIS A 327 -2.11 -14.26 14.62
CA HIS A 327 -3.49 -14.67 14.33
C HIS A 327 -4.01 -14.16 12.99
N GLY A 328 -3.17 -13.53 12.16
CA GLY A 328 -3.53 -13.17 10.79
C GLY A 328 -3.91 -14.40 9.95
N ALA A 329 -4.56 -14.18 8.80
CA ALA A 329 -5.02 -15.29 7.95
C ALA A 329 -3.85 -16.16 7.41
N ASN A 330 -2.71 -15.53 7.11
CA ASN A 330 -1.46 -16.18 6.71
C ASN A 330 -0.30 -15.58 7.53
N PRO A 331 -0.23 -15.86 8.84
CA PRO A 331 0.58 -15.07 9.75
C PRO A 331 2.07 -15.29 9.46
N VAL A 332 2.79 -14.19 9.21
CA VAL A 332 4.25 -14.16 9.17
C VAL A 332 4.74 -14.09 10.62
N VAL A 333 4.73 -15.22 11.30
CA VAL A 333 5.34 -15.33 12.63
C VAL A 333 6.86 -15.18 12.45
N ALA A 334 7.43 -14.03 12.78
CA ALA A 334 8.85 -13.71 12.55
C ALA A 334 9.76 -14.30 13.63
N ASP A 335 10.78 -15.08 13.25
CA ASP A 335 11.66 -15.82 14.17
C ASP A 335 12.47 -14.91 15.11
N VAL A 336 12.70 -13.65 14.73
CA VAL A 336 13.34 -12.63 15.56
C VAL A 336 12.53 -11.35 15.47
N ILE A 337 12.15 -10.80 16.62
CA ILE A 337 11.44 -9.53 16.74
C ILE A 337 12.15 -8.71 17.80
N LEU A 338 12.79 -7.61 17.40
CA LEU A 338 13.47 -6.68 18.31
C LEU A 338 13.00 -5.25 18.03
N GLY A 339 12.45 -4.59 19.05
CA GLY A 339 12.04 -3.19 18.96
C GLY A 339 11.25 -2.76 20.19
N GLY A 340 10.69 -1.55 20.12
CA GLY A 340 9.82 -0.99 21.17
C GLY A 340 8.37 -1.44 21.04
N GLY A 341 7.46 -0.72 21.71
CA GLY A 341 6.02 -0.91 21.55
C GLY A 341 5.36 -1.88 22.54
N GLY A 342 6.07 -2.28 23.59
CA GLY A 342 5.60 -3.27 24.57
C GLY A 342 4.22 -3.01 25.17
N LYS A 343 3.74 -1.75 25.23
CA LYS A 343 2.38 -1.42 25.67
C LYS A 343 1.29 -2.11 24.84
N TYR A 344 1.52 -2.47 23.59
CA TYR A 344 0.55 -3.19 22.75
C TYR A 344 0.61 -4.71 22.93
N PHE A 345 1.54 -5.22 23.74
CA PHE A 345 1.73 -6.65 23.98
C PHE A 345 1.06 -7.16 25.27
N HIS A 346 0.52 -6.25 26.09
CA HIS A 346 -0.18 -6.61 27.33
C HIS A 346 -1.37 -5.67 27.59
N SER A 347 -2.21 -6.03 28.56
CA SER A 347 -3.39 -5.26 28.99
C SER A 347 -3.22 -4.62 30.38
N LYS A 348 -2.18 -5.01 31.12
CA LYS A 348 -1.89 -4.47 32.45
C LYS A 348 -1.40 -3.03 32.39
N ALA A 349 -1.70 -2.23 33.42
CA ALA A 349 -1.10 -0.91 33.68
C ALA A 349 -1.05 0.05 32.45
N GLY A 350 -2.19 0.28 31.78
CA GLY A 350 -2.26 1.17 30.60
C GLY A 350 -1.86 0.50 29.28
N GLY A 351 -1.77 -0.83 29.26
CA GLY A 351 -1.60 -1.62 28.06
C GLY A 351 -2.74 -1.44 27.05
N LYS A 352 -2.41 -1.64 25.77
CA LYS A 352 -3.25 -1.40 24.59
C LYS A 352 -3.38 -2.65 23.71
N SER A 353 -3.08 -3.84 24.23
CA SER A 353 -3.30 -5.09 23.51
C SER A 353 -4.75 -5.24 23.05
N LEU A 354 -4.94 -5.85 21.88
CA LEU A 354 -6.26 -6.15 21.36
C LEU A 354 -6.98 -7.11 22.31
N ASN A 355 -8.21 -6.78 22.69
CA ASN A 355 -9.09 -7.62 23.52
C ASN A 355 -8.47 -8.14 24.82
N GLY A 356 -7.48 -7.42 25.38
CA GLY A 356 -6.85 -7.79 26.64
C GLY A 356 -5.76 -8.87 26.52
N THR A 357 -5.41 -9.29 25.31
CA THR A 357 -4.48 -10.39 25.03
C THR A 357 -3.08 -10.15 25.59
N ASP A 358 -2.51 -11.17 26.25
CA ASP A 358 -1.11 -11.19 26.65
C ASP A 358 -0.27 -11.80 25.52
N TYR A 359 0.23 -10.96 24.62
CA TYR A 359 1.02 -11.41 23.48
C TYR A 359 2.40 -11.93 23.91
N TYR A 360 2.97 -11.48 25.03
CA TYR A 360 4.21 -12.09 25.54
C TYR A 360 3.98 -13.55 25.93
N ALA A 361 2.84 -13.85 26.55
CA ALA A 361 2.44 -15.22 26.82
C ALA A 361 2.18 -16.01 25.52
N ALA A 362 1.51 -15.41 24.53
CA ALA A 362 1.27 -16.06 23.23
C ALA A 362 2.59 -16.42 22.53
N TYR A 363 3.54 -15.50 22.43
CA TYR A 363 4.86 -15.77 21.84
C TYR A 363 5.65 -16.82 22.61
N SER A 364 5.71 -16.71 23.95
CA SER A 364 6.50 -17.64 24.75
C SER A 364 5.90 -19.05 24.79
N LYS A 365 4.59 -19.18 25.04
CA LYS A 365 3.93 -20.47 25.25
C LYS A 365 3.52 -21.16 23.95
N GLU A 366 2.99 -20.40 22.99
CA GLU A 366 2.47 -21.00 21.74
C GLU A 366 3.54 -21.14 20.67
N ARG A 367 4.57 -20.27 20.71
CA ARG A 367 5.61 -20.21 19.69
C ARG A 367 7.02 -20.51 20.20
N GLY A 368 7.21 -20.66 21.52
CA GLY A 368 8.50 -21.03 22.12
C GLY A 368 9.54 -19.90 22.18
N TYR A 369 9.10 -18.64 22.17
CA TYR A 369 10.01 -17.49 22.12
C TYR A 369 10.62 -17.22 23.49
N LYS A 370 11.92 -16.88 23.50
CA LYS A 370 12.54 -16.22 24.65
C LYS A 370 12.16 -14.74 24.61
N VAL A 371 11.27 -14.32 25.50
CA VAL A 371 10.90 -12.90 25.67
C VAL A 371 11.94 -12.24 26.57
N VAL A 372 12.52 -11.14 26.10
CA VAL A 372 13.52 -10.34 26.82
C VAL A 372 13.13 -8.87 26.76
N HIS A 373 13.45 -8.12 27.81
CA HIS A 373 13.03 -6.71 27.95
C HIS A 373 14.18 -5.72 28.09
N ASP A 374 15.42 -6.23 28.18
CA ASP A 374 16.61 -5.42 28.36
C ASP A 374 17.79 -6.01 27.58
N ARG A 375 18.87 -5.23 27.53
CA ARG A 375 20.09 -5.56 26.80
C ARG A 375 20.77 -6.80 27.36
N ASP A 376 20.80 -6.96 28.68
CA ASP A 376 21.61 -8.00 29.31
C ASP A 376 20.94 -9.37 29.20
N ALA A 377 19.61 -9.43 29.14
CA ALA A 377 18.87 -10.65 28.83
C ALA A 377 18.93 -11.05 27.34
N LEU A 378 19.15 -10.08 26.44
CA LEU A 378 19.31 -10.29 25.00
C LEU A 378 20.70 -10.85 24.65
N LEU A 379 21.75 -10.33 25.28
CA LEU A 379 23.14 -10.80 25.13
C LEU A 379 23.34 -12.16 25.83
#